data_AF-R5A696-F1
#
_entry.id   AF-R5A696-F1
#
_cell.length_a   1.000
_cell.length_b   1.000
_cell.length_c   1.000
_cell.angle_alpha   90.00
_cell.angle_beta   90.00
_cell.angle_gamma   90.00
#
_symmetry.space_group_name_H-M   'P 1'
#
loop_
_entity.id
_entity.type
_entity.pdbx_description
1 polymer ?
#
loop_
_entity_poly.entity_id
_entity_poly.type
_entity_poly.pdbx_seq_one_letter_code
_entity_poly.pdbx_strand_id
1 'polypeptide(L)'
;MLQAVGRADLPVKLLLAAMAIKLGANWLLCGIPEVNILGASVGTLLCYLFLVVCQFRCLRKAAGVSLSTVTIFFRPLACALVCGGGARFVYDFLRPLLPGGQLGEGLSLLAGTFLGAVLYFGGLLMLRGIRKRDLQSLPNGQKIAKMLEKQGWI
;
A
#
# COMPACT_ATOMS: atom_id res chain seq x y z
N MET A 1 -12.71 -4.34 9.79
CA MET A 1 -13.10 -5.70 9.32
C MET A 1 -13.49 -6.60 10.49
N LEU A 2 -12.59 -6.95 11.42
CA LEU A 2 -12.93 -7.76 12.60
C LEU A 2 -14.10 -7.19 13.44
N GLN A 3 -14.14 -5.87 13.61
CA GLN A 3 -15.27 -5.17 14.26
C GLN A 3 -16.60 -5.40 13.54
N ALA A 4 -16.60 -5.45 12.20
CA ALA A 4 -17.81 -5.70 11.40
C ALA A 4 -18.31 -7.15 11.52
N VAL A 5 -17.43 -8.09 11.90
CA VAL A 5 -17.78 -9.50 12.17
C VAL A 5 -18.08 -9.71 13.67
N GLY A 6 -18.34 -8.63 14.43
CA GLY A 6 -18.67 -8.71 15.86
C GLY A 6 -17.51 -9.05 16.79
N ARG A 7 -16.26 -9.03 16.29
CA ARG A 7 -15.03 -9.32 17.07
C ARG A 7 -14.20 -8.06 17.28
N ALA A 8 -14.80 -7.06 17.91
CA ALA A 8 -14.13 -5.80 18.23
C ALA A 8 -13.06 -5.95 19.34
N ASP A 9 -13.14 -7.01 20.15
CA ASP A 9 -12.19 -7.28 21.24
C ASP A 9 -10.80 -7.66 20.73
N LEU A 10 -10.72 -8.39 19.61
CA LEU A 10 -9.46 -8.86 19.03
C LEU A 10 -8.56 -7.71 18.53
N PRO A 11 -9.04 -6.73 17.74
CA PRO A 11 -8.25 -5.55 17.38
C PRO A 11 -7.66 -4.80 18.56
N VAL A 12 -8.41 -4.63 19.65
CA VAL A 12 -7.95 -3.88 20.84
C VAL A 12 -6.82 -4.63 21.55
N LYS A 13 -6.95 -5.95 21.75
CA LYS A 13 -5.90 -6.78 22.35
C LYS A 13 -4.62 -6.78 21.50
N LEU A 14 -4.77 -6.88 20.18
CA LEU A 14 -3.62 -6.84 19.26
C LEU A 14 -2.97 -5.45 19.22
N LEU A 15 -3.74 -4.37 19.36
CA LEU A 15 -3.22 -3.01 19.41
C LEU A 15 -2.32 -2.79 20.63
N LEU A 16 -2.69 -3.33 21.80
CA LEU A 16 -1.85 -3.27 22.99
C LEU A 16 -0.49 -3.94 22.77
N ALA A 17 -0.48 -5.15 22.18
CA ALA A 17 0.76 -5.83 21.84
C ALA A 17 1.58 -5.07 20.78
N ALA A 18 0.93 -4.49 19.77
CA ALA A 18 1.58 -3.70 18.74
C ALA A 18 2.23 -2.42 19.29
N MET A 19 1.57 -1.77 20.26
CA MET A 19 2.14 -0.61 20.96
C MET A 19 3.38 -0.98 21.77
N ALA A 20 3.37 -2.14 22.45
CA ALA A 20 4.56 -2.63 23.16
C ALA A 20 5.74 -2.87 22.20
N ILE A 21 5.48 -3.48 21.04
CA ILE A 21 6.49 -3.68 19.98
C ILE A 21 7.03 -2.33 19.50
N LYS A 22 6.14 -1.36 19.22
CA LYS A 22 6.54 -0.04 18.75
C LYS A 22 7.40 0.68 19.78
N LEU A 23 7.01 0.64 21.06
CA LEU A 23 7.75 1.30 22.12
C LEU A 23 9.15 0.68 22.30
N GLY A 24 9.22 -0.65 22.33
CA GLY A 24 10.50 -1.37 22.41
C GLY A 24 11.40 -1.09 21.20
N ALA A 25 10.86 -1.15 19.99
CA ALA A 25 11.61 -0.86 18.77
C ALA A 25 12.07 0.61 18.72
N ASN A 26 11.21 1.56 19.05
CA ASN A 26 11.61 2.98 19.09
C ASN A 26 12.69 3.21 20.14
N TRP A 27 12.59 2.61 21.32
CA TRP A 27 13.57 2.82 22.38
C TRP A 27 14.95 2.24 22.01
N LEU A 28 14.97 1.05 21.39
CA LEU A 28 16.21 0.42 20.93
C LEU A 28 16.81 1.13 19.70
N LEU A 29 16.02 1.38 18.66
CA LEU A 29 16.53 1.91 17.40
C LEU A 29 16.79 3.43 17.45
N CYS A 30 15.97 4.21 18.15
CA CYS A 30 16.23 5.65 18.27
C CYS A 30 17.39 5.95 19.25
N GLY A 31 17.69 5.03 20.15
CA GLY A 31 18.86 5.13 21.04
C GLY A 31 20.20 4.98 20.29
N ILE A 32 20.19 4.42 19.08
CA ILE A 32 21.39 4.31 18.24
C ILE A 32 21.59 5.64 17.51
N PRO A 33 22.68 6.39 17.75
CA PRO A 33 22.88 7.72 17.18
C PRO A 33 22.95 7.73 15.65
N GLU A 34 23.37 6.62 15.03
CA GLU A 34 23.40 6.44 13.57
C GLU A 34 22.00 6.29 12.94
N VAL A 35 21.05 5.72 13.67
CA VAL A 35 19.68 5.45 13.17
C VAL A 35 18.72 6.55 13.63
N ASN A 36 18.83 6.99 14.89
CA ASN A 36 18.10 8.11 15.48
C ASN A 36 16.60 8.08 15.09
N ILE A 37 16.06 9.16 14.52
CA ILE A 37 14.65 9.28 14.19
C ILE A 37 14.16 8.28 13.12
N LEU A 38 15.07 7.73 12.30
CA LEU A 38 14.70 6.67 11.34
C LEU A 38 14.23 5.40 12.06
N GLY A 39 14.71 5.18 13.29
CA GLY A 39 14.29 4.10 14.15
C GLY A 39 12.79 4.11 14.45
N ALA A 40 12.19 5.30 14.56
CA ALA A 40 10.75 5.46 14.78
C ALA A 40 9.92 5.00 13.58
N SER A 41 10.43 5.20 12.36
CA SER A 41 9.81 4.73 11.13
C SER A 41 9.85 3.20 11.04
N VAL A 42 11.00 2.59 11.38
CA VAL A 42 11.14 1.12 11.43
C VAL A 42 10.23 0.52 12.50
N GLY A 43 10.16 1.11 13.69
CA GLY A 43 9.25 0.65 14.75
C GLY A 43 7.78 0.72 14.35
N THR A 44 7.39 1.75 13.59
CA THR A 44 6.04 1.87 13.03
C THR A 44 5.77 0.81 11.96
N LEU A 45 6.74 0.53 11.09
CA LEU A 45 6.64 -0.54 10.08
C LEU A 45 6.43 -1.91 10.75
N LEU A 46 7.24 -2.25 11.75
CA LEU A 46 7.13 -3.51 12.51
C LEU A 46 5.77 -3.63 13.21
N CYS A 47 5.30 -2.55 13.83
CA CYS A 47 3.99 -2.48 14.47
C CYS A 47 2.86 -2.79 13.48
N TYR A 48 2.86 -2.16 12.30
CA TYR A 48 1.83 -2.43 11.29
C TYR A 48 1.95 -3.82 10.66
N LEU A 49 3.16 -4.32 10.43
CA LEU A 49 3.36 -5.69 9.94
C LEU A 49 2.77 -6.71 10.92
N PHE A 50 3.06 -6.56 12.22
CA PHE A 50 2.47 -7.40 13.27
C PHE A 50 0.94 -7.33 13.24
N LEU A 51 0.37 -6.11 13.23
CA LEU A 51 -1.08 -5.92 13.19
C LEU A 51 -1.73 -6.55 11.96
N VAL A 52 -1.18 -6.33 10.76
CA VAL A 52 -1.72 -6.89 9.52
C VAL A 52 -1.69 -8.41 9.54
N VAL A 53 -0.57 -9.02 9.95
CA VAL A 53 -0.44 -10.49 9.99
C VAL A 53 -1.42 -11.10 11.01
N CYS A 54 -1.45 -10.59 12.24
CA CYS A 54 -2.31 -11.11 13.29
C CYS A 54 -3.79 -10.90 12.97
N GLN A 55 -4.17 -9.68 12.57
CA GLN A 55 -5.57 -9.37 12.24
C GLN A 55 -6.04 -10.15 11.01
N PHE A 56 -5.20 -10.34 9.99
CA PHE A 56 -5.58 -11.13 8.81
C PHE A 56 -5.83 -12.60 9.17
N ARG A 57 -4.98 -13.20 10.02
CA ARG A 57 -5.18 -14.57 10.53
C ARG A 57 -6.47 -14.69 11.36
N CYS A 58 -6.70 -13.76 12.28
CA CYS A 58 -7.92 -13.72 13.09
C CYS A 58 -9.16 -13.52 12.21
N LEU A 59 -9.10 -12.65 11.22
CA LEU A 59 -10.21 -12.40 10.30
C LEU A 59 -10.54 -13.64 9.48
N ARG A 60 -9.55 -14.35 8.94
CA ARG A 60 -9.77 -15.59 8.18
C ARG A 60 -10.45 -16.66 9.03
N LYS A 61 -10.10 -16.77 10.32
CA LYS A 61 -10.75 -17.69 11.26
C LYS A 61 -12.17 -17.24 11.63
N ALA A 62 -12.36 -15.96 11.95
CA ALA A 62 -13.64 -15.44 12.43
C ALA A 62 -14.70 -15.30 11.33
N ALA A 63 -14.31 -14.94 10.12
CA ALA A 63 -15.22 -14.76 8.99
C ALA A 63 -15.49 -16.07 8.22
N GLY A 64 -14.70 -17.13 8.42
CA GLY A 64 -14.85 -18.40 7.70
C GLY A 64 -14.60 -18.33 6.19
N VAL A 65 -14.08 -17.21 5.67
CA VAL A 65 -13.87 -17.01 4.23
C VAL A 65 -12.44 -17.36 3.83
N SER A 66 -12.28 -18.06 2.70
CA SER A 66 -10.98 -18.27 2.06
C SER A 66 -10.49 -16.98 1.38
N LEU A 67 -9.77 -16.14 2.11
CA LEU A 67 -9.09 -14.97 1.55
C LEU A 67 -7.79 -15.39 0.85
N SER A 68 -7.66 -15.03 -0.43
CA SER A 68 -6.42 -15.26 -1.21
C SER A 68 -5.36 -14.23 -0.84
N THR A 69 -4.32 -14.65 -0.11
CA THR A 69 -3.18 -13.79 0.26
C THR A 69 -2.46 -13.24 -0.98
N VAL A 70 -2.34 -14.04 -2.04
CA VAL A 70 -1.67 -13.65 -3.28
C VAL A 70 -2.40 -12.49 -3.97
N THR A 71 -3.71 -12.59 -4.08
CA THR A 71 -4.51 -11.55 -4.76
C THR A 71 -4.57 -10.26 -3.94
N ILE A 72 -4.63 -10.37 -2.60
CA ILE A 72 -4.82 -9.23 -1.70
C ILE A 72 -3.51 -8.47 -1.45
N PHE A 73 -2.38 -9.17 -1.31
CA PHE A 73 -1.10 -8.54 -0.95
C PHE A 73 -0.10 -8.52 -2.09
N PHE A 74 0.15 -9.66 -2.73
CA PHE A 74 1.24 -9.77 -3.70
C PHE A 74 0.96 -9.02 -5.01
N ARG A 75 -0.28 -9.02 -5.51
CA ARG A 75 -0.62 -8.26 -6.72
C ARG A 75 -0.47 -6.75 -6.53
N PRO A 76 -1.05 -6.11 -5.50
CA PRO A 76 -0.82 -4.68 -5.26
C PRO A 76 0.65 -4.35 -4.95
N LEU A 77 1.36 -5.24 -4.25
CA LEU A 77 2.78 -5.03 -3.95
C LEU A 77 3.63 -5.05 -5.22
N ALA A 78 3.36 -5.97 -6.16
CA ALA A 78 4.02 -5.97 -7.47
C ALA A 78 3.75 -4.67 -8.25
N CYS A 79 2.49 -4.19 -8.26
CA CYS A 79 2.16 -2.89 -8.86
C CYS A 79 2.92 -1.73 -8.18
N ALA A 80 3.03 -1.75 -6.85
CA ALA A 80 3.72 -0.72 -6.09
C ALA A 80 5.22 -0.69 -6.40
N LEU A 81 5.86 -1.86 -6.59
CA LEU A 81 7.26 -1.94 -6.99
C LEU A 81 7.48 -1.38 -8.41
N VAL A 82 6.62 -1.71 -9.36
CA VAL A 82 6.69 -1.18 -10.74
C VAL A 82 6.45 0.33 -10.73
N CYS A 83 5.49 0.82 -9.95
CA CYS A 83 5.22 2.24 -9.76
C CYS A 83 6.45 2.97 -9.19
N GLY A 84 7.01 2.49 -8.09
CA GLY A 84 8.19 3.11 -7.47
C GLY A 84 9.41 3.09 -8.36
N GLY A 85 9.67 1.97 -9.03
CA GLY A 85 10.77 1.84 -9.99
C GLY A 85 10.59 2.76 -11.20
N GLY A 86 9.39 2.82 -11.77
CA GLY A 86 9.08 3.69 -12.90
C GLY A 86 9.14 5.18 -12.56
N ALA A 87 8.59 5.57 -11.40
CA ALA A 87 8.66 6.95 -10.93
C ALA A 87 10.10 7.40 -10.71
N ARG A 88 10.94 6.54 -10.12
CA ARG A 88 12.36 6.83 -9.92
C ARG A 88 13.13 6.91 -11.24
N PHE A 89 12.86 5.98 -12.16
CA PHE A 89 13.47 6.00 -13.48
C PHE A 89 13.18 7.30 -14.23
N VAL A 90 11.93 7.76 -14.22
CA VAL A 90 11.55 9.05 -14.84
C VAL A 90 12.24 10.22 -14.15
N TYR A 91 12.27 10.23 -12.81
CA TYR A 91 12.92 11.30 -12.07
C TYR A 91 14.42 11.38 -12.40
N ASP A 92 15.13 10.26 -12.34
CA ASP A 92 16.56 10.20 -12.62
C ASP A 92 16.87 10.52 -14.10
N PHE A 93 15.96 10.21 -15.02
CA PHE A 93 16.11 10.55 -16.44
C PHE A 93 15.83 12.02 -16.74
N LEU A 94 14.77 12.62 -16.17
CA LEU A 94 14.39 14.02 -16.44
C LEU A 94 15.25 15.04 -15.69
N ARG A 95 15.74 14.69 -14.49
CA ARG A 95 16.56 15.60 -13.66
C ARG A 95 17.77 16.21 -14.39
N PRO A 96 18.59 15.47 -15.17
CA PRO A 96 19.70 16.06 -15.93
C PRO A 96 19.28 16.81 -17.20
N LEU A 97 18.06 16.61 -17.70
CA LEU A 97 17.55 17.23 -18.94
C LEU A 97 16.92 18.61 -18.69
N LEU A 98 16.44 18.87 -17.47
CA LEU A 98 15.80 20.13 -17.12
C LEU A 98 16.80 21.15 -16.56
N PRO A 99 16.54 22.47 -16.75
CA PRO A 99 17.38 23.52 -16.16
C PRO A 99 17.45 23.36 -14.65
N GLY A 100 18.67 23.47 -14.11
CA GLY A 100 18.93 23.34 -12.68
C GLY A 100 18.16 24.38 -11.85
N GLY A 101 17.67 23.96 -10.68
CA GLY A 101 16.90 24.79 -9.75
C GLY A 101 15.61 24.12 -9.29
N GLN A 102 14.90 24.79 -8.37
CA GLN A 102 13.69 24.26 -7.73
C GLN A 102 12.57 23.94 -8.73
N LEU A 103 12.46 24.69 -9.83
CA LEU A 103 11.46 24.45 -10.86
C LEU A 103 11.73 23.17 -11.66
N GLY A 104 13.00 22.91 -12.03
CA GLY A 104 13.38 21.71 -12.77
C GLY A 104 13.21 20.43 -11.95
N GLU A 105 13.56 20.49 -10.66
CA GLU A 105 13.33 19.38 -9.73
C GLU A 105 11.83 19.14 -9.48
N GLY A 106 11.05 20.21 -9.29
CA GLY A 106 9.60 20.12 -9.13
C GLY A 106 8.89 19.47 -10.33
N LEU A 107 9.26 19.87 -11.55
CA LEU A 107 8.71 19.28 -12.77
C LEU A 107 9.09 17.81 -12.93
N SER A 108 10.33 17.44 -12.61
CA SER A 108 10.80 16.06 -12.65
C SER A 108 10.05 15.18 -11.63
N LEU A 109 9.80 15.69 -10.42
CA LEU A 109 9.01 15.01 -9.39
C LEU A 109 7.55 14.83 -9.83
N LEU A 110 6.93 15.88 -10.40
CA LEU A 110 5.55 15.82 -10.90
C LEU A 110 5.41 14.79 -12.02
N ALA A 111 6.32 14.80 -12.99
CA ALA A 111 6.33 13.85 -14.10
C ALA A 111 6.51 12.41 -13.61
N GLY A 112 7.46 12.18 -12.69
CA GLY A 112 7.69 10.86 -12.09
C GLY A 112 6.48 10.36 -11.30
N THR A 113 5.87 11.23 -10.49
CA THR A 113 4.66 10.89 -9.70
C THR A 113 3.48 10.57 -10.61
N PHE A 114 3.28 11.36 -11.67
CA PHE A 114 2.21 11.13 -12.64
C PHE A 114 2.38 9.80 -13.37
N LEU A 115 3.60 9.50 -13.85
CA LEU A 115 3.86 8.21 -14.48
C LEU A 115 3.68 7.05 -13.49
N GLY A 116 4.19 7.18 -12.25
CA GLY A 116 4.00 6.19 -11.20
C GLY A 116 2.53 5.88 -10.95
N ALA A 117 1.68 6.91 -10.87
CA ALA A 117 0.23 6.73 -10.75
C ALA A 117 -0.35 5.94 -11.94
N VAL A 118 0.00 6.31 -13.17
CA VAL A 118 -0.44 5.59 -14.38
C VAL A 118 0.01 4.14 -14.37
N LEU A 119 1.26 3.86 -14.01
CA LEU A 119 1.81 2.50 -13.91
C LEU A 119 1.12 1.68 -12.82
N TYR A 120 0.82 2.29 -11.67
CA TYR A 120 0.12 1.61 -10.59
C TYR A 120 -1.32 1.24 -11.00
N PHE A 121 -2.08 2.19 -11.55
CA PHE A 121 -3.45 1.94 -12.00
C PHE A 121 -3.49 0.95 -13.17
N GLY A 122 -2.62 1.13 -14.17
CA GLY A 122 -2.50 0.21 -15.30
C GLY A 122 -2.11 -1.21 -14.87
N GLY A 123 -1.12 -1.34 -13.99
CA GLY A 123 -0.69 -2.62 -13.45
C GLY A 123 -1.78 -3.30 -12.63
N LEU A 124 -2.53 -2.54 -11.83
CA LEU A 124 -3.63 -3.09 -11.02
C LEU A 124 -4.77 -3.63 -11.89
N LEU A 125 -5.07 -2.97 -13.02
CA LEU A 125 -6.04 -3.48 -13.99
C LEU A 125 -5.51 -4.73 -14.72
N MET A 126 -4.28 -4.70 -15.22
CA MET A 126 -3.65 -5.84 -15.90
C MET A 126 -3.56 -7.10 -15.03
N LEU A 127 -3.20 -6.94 -13.76
CA LEU A 127 -3.10 -8.05 -12.81
C LEU A 127 -4.47 -8.52 -12.29
N ARG A 128 -5.59 -7.94 -12.79
CA ARG A 128 -6.95 -8.15 -12.27
C ARG A 128 -6.96 -8.02 -10.75
N GLY A 129 -6.24 -7.02 -10.23
CA GLY A 129 -6.20 -6.70 -8.80
C GLY A 129 -7.55 -6.20 -8.30
N ILE A 130 -8.34 -5.61 -9.19
CA ILE A 130 -9.71 -5.17 -8.93
C ILE A 130 -10.68 -6.15 -9.61
N ARG A 131 -11.62 -6.72 -8.85
CA ARG A 131 -12.71 -7.51 -9.44
C ARG A 131 -13.89 -6.61 -9.79
N LYS A 132 -14.65 -7.01 -10.81
CA LYS A 132 -15.89 -6.34 -11.23
C LYS A 132 -16.86 -6.10 -10.07
N ARG A 133 -17.01 -7.10 -9.18
CA ARG A 133 -17.83 -7.00 -7.97
C ARG A 133 -17.34 -5.93 -6.99
N ASP A 134 -16.03 -5.73 -6.91
CA ASP A 134 -15.42 -4.74 -6.01
C ASP A 134 -15.70 -3.32 -6.58
N LEU A 135 -15.64 -3.14 -7.90
CA LEU A 135 -16.05 -1.90 -8.58
C LEU A 135 -17.54 -1.61 -8.43
N GLN A 136 -18.40 -2.61 -8.53
CA GLN A 136 -19.86 -2.42 -8.40
C GLN A 136 -20.28 -1.98 -7.00
N SER A 137 -19.44 -2.19 -5.98
CA SER A 137 -19.71 -1.74 -4.62
C SER A 137 -19.45 -0.24 -4.40
N LEU A 138 -18.78 0.43 -5.35
CA LEU A 138 -18.52 1.87 -5.30
C LEU A 138 -19.73 2.68 -5.81
N PRO A 139 -19.98 3.87 -5.24
CA PRO A 139 -20.97 4.80 -5.81
C PRO A 139 -20.55 5.16 -7.25
N ASN A 140 -21.47 5.01 -8.21
CA ASN A 140 -21.22 5.13 -9.66
C ASN A 140 -20.27 4.09 -10.30
N GLY A 141 -19.82 3.07 -9.56
CA GLY A 141 -18.86 2.08 -10.05
C GLY A 141 -19.38 1.18 -11.17
N GLN A 142 -20.70 1.09 -11.37
CA GLN A 142 -21.29 0.39 -12.51
C GLN A 142 -20.92 1.02 -13.87
N LYS A 143 -20.79 2.36 -13.95
CA LYS A 143 -20.38 3.05 -15.19
C LYS A 143 -18.92 2.75 -15.52
N ILE A 144 -18.06 2.79 -14.49
CA ILE A 144 -16.62 2.50 -14.60
C ILE A 144 -16.41 1.03 -14.99
N ALA A 145 -17.15 0.11 -14.35
CA ALA A 145 -17.10 -1.31 -14.67
C ALA A 145 -17.52 -1.60 -16.11
N LYS A 146 -18.59 -0.98 -16.62
CA LYS A 146 -19.02 -1.14 -18.02
C LYS A 146 -18.00 -0.58 -19.02
N MET A 147 -17.36 0.55 -18.71
CA MET A 147 -16.34 1.15 -19.58
C MET A 147 -15.09 0.26 -19.67
N LEU A 148 -14.62 -0.25 -18.54
CA LEU A 148 -13.46 -1.14 -18.48
C LEU A 148 -13.74 -2.52 -19.09
N GLU A 149 -14.95 -3.04 -18.93
CA GLU A 149 -15.41 -4.27 -19.58
C GLU A 149 -15.46 -4.12 -21.11
N LYS A 150 -15.95 -2.98 -21.61
CA LYS A 150 -15.95 -2.68 -23.05
C LYS A 150 -14.54 -2.63 -23.65
N GLN A 151 -13.54 -2.26 -22.85
CA GLN A 151 -12.14 -2.25 -23.28
C GLN A 151 -11.44 -3.62 -23.08
N GLY A 152 -12.09 -4.60 -22.45
CA GLY A 152 -11.53 -5.94 -22.20
C GLY A 152 -10.57 -6.04 -20.99
N TRP A 153 -10.56 -5.03 -20.11
CA TRP A 153 -9.62 -4.98 -18.97
C TRP A 153 -10.16 -5.72 -17.73
N ILE A 154 -11.45 -6.06 -17.69
CA ILE A 154 -12.12 -6.85 -16.64
C ILE A 154 -13.35 -7.56 -17.21
#